data_AF-A0A3C1NZB5-F1
#
_entry.id   AF-A0A3C1NZB5-F1
#
_cell.length_a   1.000
_cell.length_b   1.000
_cell.length_c   1.000
_cell.angle_alpha   90.00
_cell.angle_beta   90.00
_cell.angle_gamma   90.00
#
_symmetry.space_group_name_H-M   'P 1'
#
loop_
_entity.id
_entity.type
_entity.pdbx_description
1 polymer ?
#
loop_
_entity_poly.entity_id
_entity_poly.type
_entity_poly.pdbx_seq_one_letter_code
_entity_poly.pdbx_strand_id
1 'polypeptide(L)'
;MDRRIFGIETEYGVTCTFNGQRRLSPDEVARYLFRRVVAWGRSSNVFLTNGSRLYLDVGSHPEYATAECDSLPQLIAHDRAGERILEGLVEEAQERLATDGIKGDIYLFKNNT
;
A
#
# COMPACT_ATOMS: atom_id res chain seq x y z
N MET A 1 -3.82 -24.96 22.50
CA MET A 1 -4.46 -24.78 21.18
C MET A 1 -3.32 -24.43 20.26
N ASP A 2 -2.79 -25.43 19.57
CA ASP A 2 -1.40 -25.36 19.08
C ASP A 2 -1.33 -24.88 17.62
N ARG A 3 -2.50 -24.74 16.96
CA ARG A 3 -2.68 -24.16 15.63
C ARG A 3 -3.95 -23.31 15.64
N ARG A 4 -3.84 -22.08 15.14
CA ARG A 4 -4.94 -21.10 15.03
C ARG A 4 -4.71 -20.25 13.79
N ILE A 5 -5.79 -19.79 13.17
CA ILE A 5 -5.72 -18.81 12.09
C ILE A 5 -5.50 -17.40 12.67
N PHE A 6 -4.60 -16.65 12.05
CA PHE A 6 -4.38 -15.23 12.30
C PHE A 6 -4.10 -14.50 11.00
N GLY A 7 -4.41 -13.20 11.01
CA GLY A 7 -4.09 -12.25 9.96
C GLY A 7 -3.81 -10.89 10.59
N ILE A 8 -3.16 -10.01 9.83
CA ILE A 8 -2.86 -8.63 10.22
C ILE A 8 -3.40 -7.71 9.13
N GLU A 9 -3.99 -6.60 9.56
CA GLU A 9 -4.36 -5.46 8.74
C GLU A 9 -3.37 -4.35 9.04
N THR A 10 -2.72 -3.81 8.00
CA THR A 10 -1.74 -2.72 8.11
C THR A 10 -2.17 -1.56 7.23
N GLU A 11 -2.53 -0.46 7.87
CA GLU A 11 -2.67 0.84 7.23
C GLU A 11 -1.31 1.53 7.09
N TYR A 12 -1.12 2.22 5.97
CA TYR A 12 0.08 2.99 5.71
C TYR A 12 -0.25 4.48 5.62
N GLY A 13 0.45 5.29 6.39
CA GLY A 13 0.46 6.74 6.20
C GLY A 13 1.09 7.07 4.84
N VAL A 14 0.51 8.02 4.11
CA VAL A 14 0.97 8.40 2.76
C VAL A 14 1.15 9.90 2.63
N THR A 15 2.25 10.33 2.00
CA THR A 15 2.50 11.74 1.68
C THR A 15 3.32 11.87 0.42
N CYS A 16 3.23 13.01 -0.26
CA CYS A 16 4.14 13.41 -1.31
C CYS A 16 4.67 14.80 -1.00
N THR A 17 6.00 14.94 -0.97
CA THR A 17 6.66 16.20 -0.59
C THR A 17 7.65 16.65 -1.65
N PHE A 18 7.83 17.96 -1.79
CA PHE A 18 8.85 18.56 -2.63
C PHE A 18 9.47 19.73 -1.88
N ASN A 19 10.80 19.76 -1.74
CA ASN A 19 11.53 20.76 -0.95
C ASN A 19 10.97 20.93 0.49
N GLY A 20 10.62 19.82 1.15
CA GLY A 20 10.11 19.81 2.52
C GLY A 20 8.66 20.29 2.68
N GLN A 21 7.97 20.61 1.59
CA GLN A 21 6.55 20.99 1.61
C GLN A 21 5.69 19.91 0.98
N ARG A 22 4.49 19.69 1.53
CA ARG A 22 3.50 18.79 0.95
C ARG A 22 3.13 19.28 -0.45
N ARG A 23 3.28 18.41 -1.45
CA ARG A 23 3.01 18.73 -2.85
C ARG A 23 1.63 18.27 -3.30
N LEU A 24 1.22 17.10 -2.83
CA LEU A 24 -0.07 16.47 -3.13
C LEU A 24 -0.79 16.12 -1.84
N SER A 25 -2.12 16.17 -1.87
CA SER A 25 -2.97 15.61 -0.82
C SER A 25 -2.85 14.07 -0.76
N PRO A 26 -3.12 13.45 0.40
CA PRO A 26 -3.16 11.99 0.52
C PRO A 26 -4.02 11.32 -0.57
N ASP A 27 -5.21 11.89 -0.85
CA ASP A 27 -6.12 11.41 -1.89
C ASP A 27 -5.50 11.42 -3.30
N GLU A 28 -4.73 12.46 -3.64
CA GLU A 28 -4.03 12.54 -4.91
C GLU A 28 -2.93 11.48 -5.00
N VAL A 29 -2.13 11.31 -3.94
CA VAL A 29 -1.09 10.27 -3.91
C VAL A 29 -1.69 8.88 -4.00
N ALA A 30 -2.78 8.63 -3.27
CA ALA A 30 -3.56 7.39 -3.34
C ALA A 30 -4.02 7.07 -4.77
N ARG A 31 -4.50 8.07 -5.52
CA ARG A 31 -4.88 7.88 -6.93
C ARG A 31 -3.69 7.51 -7.82
N TYR A 32 -2.50 8.06 -7.57
CA TYR A 32 -1.28 7.69 -8.29
C TYR A 32 -0.85 6.24 -8.00
N LEU A 33 -0.90 5.84 -6.72
CA LEU A 33 -0.58 4.49 -6.25
C LEU A 33 -1.56 3.44 -6.82
N PHE A 34 -2.87 3.66 -6.67
CA PHE A 34 -3.90 2.67 -7.00
C PHE A 34 -4.32 2.66 -8.46
N ARG A 35 -3.78 3.55 -9.32
CA ARG A 35 -4.12 3.55 -10.76
C ARG A 35 -3.90 2.18 -11.40
N ARG A 36 -2.82 1.47 -11.04
CA ARG A 36 -2.55 0.11 -11.53
C ARG A 36 -3.43 -0.95 -10.88
N VAL A 37 -3.71 -0.80 -9.59
CA VAL A 37 -4.61 -1.71 -8.84
C VAL A 37 -6.02 -1.70 -9.44
N VAL A 38 -6.53 -0.51 -9.77
CA VAL A 38 -7.81 -0.35 -10.47
C VAL A 38 -7.75 -0.98 -11.87
N ALA A 39 -6.61 -0.88 -12.58
CA ALA A 39 -6.44 -1.55 -13.86
C ALA A 39 -6.45 -3.08 -13.75
N TRP A 40 -5.95 -3.64 -12.64
CA TRP A 40 -5.96 -5.09 -12.38
C TRP A 40 -7.35 -5.63 -12.02
N GLY A 41 -8.07 -4.95 -11.13
CA GLY A 41 -9.29 -5.48 -10.52
C GLY A 41 -10.56 -4.69 -10.76
N ARG A 42 -10.52 -3.61 -11.56
CA ARG A 42 -11.61 -2.64 -11.77
C ARG A 42 -12.12 -1.97 -10.47
N SER A 43 -11.37 -2.10 -9.39
CA SER A 43 -11.72 -1.67 -8.03
C SER A 43 -10.46 -1.22 -7.30
N SER A 44 -10.60 -0.28 -6.35
CA SER A 44 -9.55 0.09 -5.39
C SER A 44 -9.43 -0.92 -4.25
N ASN A 45 -10.08 -2.07 -4.35
CA ASN A 45 -10.10 -3.16 -3.40
C ASN A 45 -9.98 -4.48 -4.15
N VAL A 46 -8.84 -5.16 -4.01
CA VAL A 46 -8.48 -6.36 -4.76
C VAL A 46 -7.87 -7.43 -3.85
N PHE A 47 -8.03 -8.68 -4.26
CA PHE A 47 -7.23 -9.79 -3.73
C PHE A 47 -6.04 -10.05 -4.64
N LEU A 48 -4.87 -10.24 -4.04
CA LEU A 48 -3.61 -10.48 -4.73
C LEU A 48 -3.38 -11.98 -4.92
N THR A 49 -2.43 -12.33 -5.79
CA THR A 49 -2.08 -13.74 -6.08
C THR A 49 -1.52 -14.49 -4.87
N ASN A 50 -1.01 -13.78 -3.85
CA ASN A 50 -0.57 -14.36 -2.58
C ASN A 50 -1.71 -14.53 -1.56
N GLY A 51 -2.97 -14.33 -1.96
CA GLY A 51 -4.16 -14.45 -1.11
C GLY A 51 -4.43 -13.26 -0.19
N SER A 52 -3.54 -12.25 -0.18
CA SER A 52 -3.70 -11.06 0.66
C SER A 52 -4.64 -10.05 -0.01
N ARG A 53 -5.22 -9.14 0.77
CA ARG A 53 -6.10 -8.09 0.26
C ARG A 53 -5.36 -6.76 0.28
N LEU A 54 -5.47 -6.02 -0.81
CA LEU A 54 -4.94 -4.65 -0.94
C LEU A 54 -6.09 -3.72 -1.29
N TYR A 55 -6.27 -2.67 -0.49
CA TYR A 55 -7.34 -1.72 -0.72
C TYR A 55 -7.01 -0.30 -0.26
N LEU A 56 -7.83 0.65 -0.72
CA LEU A 56 -7.82 2.01 -0.22
C LEU A 56 -8.97 2.16 0.80
N ASP A 57 -8.64 2.52 2.04
CA ASP A 57 -9.65 2.80 3.06
C ASP A 57 -10.30 4.20 2.87
N VAL A 58 -11.40 4.48 3.58
CA VAL A 58 -12.13 5.75 3.61
C VAL A 58 -11.20 6.94 3.93
N GLY A 59 -10.14 6.73 4.72
CA GLY A 59 -9.12 7.73 5.02
C GLY A 59 -8.09 7.99 3.91
N SER A 60 -8.23 7.37 2.73
CA SER A 60 -7.24 7.38 1.64
C SER A 60 -5.90 6.72 1.99
N HIS A 61 -5.86 5.93 3.05
CA HIS A 61 -4.70 5.11 3.38
C HIS A 61 -4.67 3.84 2.52
N PRO A 62 -3.53 3.52 1.90
CA PRO A 62 -3.27 2.18 1.41
C PRO A 62 -3.30 1.20 2.57
N GLU A 63 -4.08 0.14 2.46
CA GLU A 63 -4.18 -0.90 3.46
C GLU A 63 -3.88 -2.27 2.85
N TYR A 64 -3.02 -3.02 3.54
CA TYR A 64 -2.68 -4.39 3.20
C TYR A 64 -3.10 -5.32 4.34
N ALA A 65 -4.01 -6.24 4.03
CA ALA A 65 -4.41 -7.31 4.94
C ALA A 65 -3.80 -8.63 4.48
N THR A 66 -3.03 -9.28 5.37
CA THR A 66 -2.38 -10.56 5.05
C THR A 66 -3.41 -11.64 4.72
N ALA A 67 -3.03 -12.60 3.88
CA ALA A 67 -3.74 -13.88 3.82
C ALA A 67 -3.79 -14.56 5.20
N GLU A 68 -4.75 -15.46 5.39
CA GLU A 68 -4.85 -16.27 6.60
C GLU A 68 -3.59 -17.13 6.80
N CYS A 69 -2.94 -16.96 7.95
CA CYS A 69 -1.74 -17.71 8.33
C CYS A 69 -2.03 -18.59 9.54
N ASP A 70 -1.30 -19.70 9.68
CA ASP A 70 -1.45 -20.62 10.81
C ASP A 70 -0.16 -20.81 11.63
N SER A 71 0.92 -20.15 11.22
CA SER A 71 2.21 -20.10 11.91
C SER A 71 2.78 -18.68 11.92
N LEU A 72 3.41 -18.29 13.02
CA LEU A 72 3.97 -16.94 13.17
C LEU A 72 5.01 -16.58 12.08
N PRO A 73 5.94 -17.49 11.68
CA PRO A 73 6.86 -17.19 10.58
C PRO A 73 6.16 -16.90 9.25
N GLN A 74 5.06 -17.61 8.96
CA GLN A 74 4.26 -17.37 7.76
C GLN A 74 3.60 -15.99 7.83
N LEU A 75 3.00 -15.63 8.97
CA LEU A 75 2.39 -14.32 9.17
C LEU A 75 3.39 -13.17 8.95
N ILE A 76 4.58 -13.28 9.54
CA ILE A 76 5.66 -12.30 9.36
C ILE A 76 6.08 -12.20 7.89
N ALA A 77 6.17 -13.33 7.18
CA ALA A 77 6.51 -13.34 5.76
C ALA A 77 5.42 -12.65 4.92
N HIS A 78 4.13 -12.88 5.21
CA HIS A 78 3.03 -12.21 4.52
C HIS A 78 2.99 -10.70 4.79
N ASP A 79 3.23 -10.29 6.03
CA ASP A 79 3.32 -8.87 6.41
C ASP A 79 4.47 -8.16 5.67
N ARG A 80 5.66 -8.78 5.64
CA ARG A 80 6.81 -8.25 4.88
C ARG A 80 6.59 -8.26 3.36
N ALA A 81 5.84 -9.23 2.83
CA ALA A 81 5.45 -9.21 1.43
C ALA A 81 4.58 -7.99 1.09
N GLY A 82 3.72 -7.56 2.02
CA GLY A 82 2.92 -6.33 1.87
C GLY A 82 3.78 -5.08 1.70
N GLU A 83 4.83 -4.94 2.51
CA GLU A 83 5.79 -3.83 2.40
C GLU A 83 6.46 -3.80 1.01
N ARG A 84 6.88 -4.96 0.49
CA ARG A 84 7.52 -5.06 -0.85
C ARG A 84 6.56 -4.77 -2.00
N ILE A 85 5.31 -5.18 -1.87
CA ILE A 85 4.28 -4.91 -2.88
C ILE A 85 3.99 -3.40 -2.93
N LEU A 86 3.85 -2.76 -1.76
CA LEU A 86 3.63 -1.32 -1.67
C LEU A 86 4.85 -0.50 -2.13
N GLU A 87 6.07 -0.95 -1.82
CA GLU A 87 7.31 -0.36 -2.35
C GLU A 87 7.30 -0.32 -3.89
N GLY A 88 6.96 -1.42 -4.55
CA GLY A 88 6.82 -1.45 -6.02
C GLY A 88 5.71 -0.52 -6.54
N LEU A 89 4.59 -0.38 -5.83
CA LEU A 89 3.54 0.58 -6.21
C LEU A 89 4.01 2.03 -6.08
N VAL A 90 4.84 2.34 -5.08
CA VAL A 90 5.46 3.66 -4.91
C VAL A 90 6.41 3.97 -6.05
N GLU A 91 7.31 3.05 -6.40
CA GLU A 91 8.25 3.21 -7.51
C GLU A 91 7.52 3.56 -8.81
N GLU A 92 6.46 2.81 -9.14
CA GLU A 92 5.66 3.09 -10.33
C GLU A 92 4.88 4.41 -10.25
N ALA A 93 4.38 4.77 -9.07
CA ALA A 93 3.70 6.04 -8.86
C ALA A 93 4.66 7.22 -9.02
N GLN A 94 5.91 7.08 -8.57
CA GLN A 94 6.98 8.06 -8.73
C GLN A 94 7.33 8.27 -10.21
N GLU A 95 7.47 7.20 -10.99
CA GLU A 95 7.71 7.29 -12.44
C GLU A 95 6.58 8.04 -13.16
N ARG A 96 5.33 7.78 -12.78
CA ARG A 96 4.16 8.48 -13.32
C ARG A 96 4.15 9.96 -12.94
N LEU A 97 4.43 10.29 -11.68
CA LEU A 97 4.52 11.68 -11.24
C LEU A 97 5.57 12.45 -12.05
N ALA A 98 6.73 11.85 -12.27
CA ALA A 98 7.79 12.44 -13.08
C ALA A 98 7.35 12.63 -14.55
N THR A 99 6.65 11.66 -15.13
CA THR A 99 6.12 11.72 -16.50
C THR A 99 5.08 12.83 -16.66
N ASP A 100 4.23 13.05 -15.65
CA ASP A 100 3.24 14.12 -15.60
C ASP A 100 3.88 15.50 -15.29
N GLY A 101 5.20 15.58 -15.12
CA GLY A 101 5.93 16.80 -14.82
C GLY A 101 5.78 17.28 -13.36
N ILE A 102 5.28 16.44 -12.47
CA ILE A 102 5.09 16.73 -11.06
C ILE A 102 6.36 16.34 -10.31
N LYS A 103 7.06 17.33 -9.76
CA LYS A 103 8.20 17.08 -8.86
C LYS A 103 7.72 16.77 -7.46
N GLY A 104 8.18 15.66 -6.90
CA GLY A 104 7.92 15.28 -5.51
C GLY A 104 8.32 13.84 -5.23
N ASP A 105 8.49 13.55 -3.95
CA ASP A 105 8.82 12.23 -3.43
C ASP A 105 7.65 11.66 -2.64
N ILE A 106 7.11 10.52 -3.09
CA ILE A 106 6.11 9.74 -2.36
C ILE A 106 6.78 8.96 -1.23
N TYR A 107 6.19 9.03 -0.05
CA TYR A 107 6.58 8.24 1.11
C TYR A 107 5.38 7.46 1.65
N LEU A 108 5.65 6.21 2.05
CA LEU A 108 4.75 5.37 2.83
C LEU A 108 5.34 5.13 4.21
N PHE A 109 4.50 5.19 5.24
CA PHE A 109 4.89 4.98 6.62
C PHE A 109 4.05 3.87 7.24
N LYS A 110 4.74 2.85 7.76
CA LYS A 110 4.15 1.84 8.64
C LYS A 110 4.33 2.28 10.09
N ASN A 111 3.53 3.26 10.48
CA ASN A 111 3.52 3.88 11.81
C ASN A 111 2.08 4.19 12.24
N ASN A 112 1.92 4.84 13.38
CA ASN A 112 0.61 5.20 13.93
C ASN A 112 0.48 6.69 14.30
N THR A 113 1.51 7.51 14.05
CA THR A 113 1.49 8.98 14.23
C THR A 113 2.61 9.65 13.46
#